data_AF-A0A8S9HNS1-F1
#
_entry.id   AF-A0A8S9HNS1-F1
#
_cell.length_a   1.000
_cell.length_b   1.000
_cell.length_c   1.000
_cell.angle_alpha   90.00
_cell.angle_beta   90.00
_cell.angle_gamma   90.00
#
_symmetry.space_group_name_H-M   'P 1'
#
loop_
_entity.id
_entity.type
_entity.pdbx_description
1 polymer ?
#
loop_
_entity_poly.entity_id
_entity_poly.type
_entity_poly.pdbx_seq_one_letter_code
_entity_poly.pdbx_strand_id
1 'polypeptide(L)'
;MVDVVLHPIHCPALQFQASELRVVLQDLEVWNLQVVVRGSLRGVYFIAQSVNNLGFWQSYVAADHPRWLDLLFVDERAPSSL
;
A
#
# COMPACT_ATOMS: atom_id res chain seq x y z
N MET A 1 8.78 1.40 7.73
CA MET A 1 8.33 2.61 7.00
C MET A 1 7.62 3.58 7.92
N VAL A 2 6.62 3.15 8.72
CA VAL A 2 5.97 4.02 9.74
C VAL A 2 7.00 4.71 10.64
N ASP A 3 7.89 3.94 11.27
CA ASP A 3 8.92 4.50 12.16
C ASP A 3 9.89 5.45 11.43
N VAL A 4 10.19 5.20 10.15
CA VAL A 4 11.06 6.05 9.33
C VAL A 4 10.40 7.42 9.05
N VAL A 5 9.09 7.42 8.83
CA VAL A 5 8.30 8.65 8.57
C VAL A 5 7.97 9.41 9.86
N LEU A 6 7.92 8.73 11.01
CA LEU A 6 7.74 9.41 12.30
C LEU A 6 9.08 9.86 12.91
N HIS A 7 10.15 9.09 12.69
CA HIS A 7 11.47 9.26 13.29
C HIS A 7 12.58 9.09 12.22
N PRO A 8 12.82 10.08 11.36
CA PRO A 8 13.72 9.95 10.21
C PRO A 8 15.18 9.73 10.60
N ILE A 9 15.55 10.12 11.82
CA ILE A 9 16.91 10.00 12.35
C ILE A 9 17.25 8.53 12.63
N HIS A 10 16.26 7.67 12.88
CA HIS A 10 16.50 6.25 13.19
C HIS A 10 16.92 5.42 11.97
N CYS A 11 16.68 5.91 10.74
CA CYS A 11 17.05 5.19 9.53
C CYS A 11 17.61 6.14 8.46
N PRO A 12 18.89 6.56 8.58
CA PRO A 12 19.53 7.47 7.63
C PRO A 12 19.44 7.01 6.16
N ALA A 13 19.50 5.71 5.93
CA ALA A 13 19.42 5.11 4.59
C ALA A 13 18.11 5.38 3.84
N LEU A 14 17.04 5.75 4.55
CA LEU A 14 15.72 6.00 3.98
C LEU A 14 15.25 7.45 4.16
N GLN A 15 16.17 8.38 4.47
CA GLN A 15 15.82 9.78 4.73
C GLN A 15 15.14 10.45 3.55
N PHE A 16 15.61 10.20 2.33
CA PHE A 16 15.01 10.75 1.11
C PHE A 16 13.56 10.29 0.93
N GLN A 17 13.30 8.98 1.05
CA GLN A 17 11.96 8.44 0.95
C GLN A 17 11.05 8.97 2.08
N ALA A 18 11.61 9.15 3.27
CA ALA A 18 10.88 9.73 4.40
C ALA A 18 10.48 11.19 4.16
N SER A 19 11.38 12.01 3.57
CA SER A 19 11.07 13.41 3.27
C SER A 19 10.00 13.53 2.20
N GLU A 20 10.09 12.75 1.13
CA GLU A 20 9.09 12.76 0.05
C GLU A 20 7.69 12.39 0.60
N LEU A 21 7.61 11.34 1.43
CA LEU A 21 6.33 10.98 2.07
C LEU A 21 5.80 12.08 2.98
N ARG A 22 6.66 12.77 3.74
CA ARG A 22 6.20 13.87 4.61
C ARG A 22 5.66 15.06 3.82
N VAL A 23 6.27 15.40 2.68
CA VAL A 23 5.76 16.47 1.81
C VAL A 23 4.32 16.16 1.40
N VAL A 24 4.05 14.94 0.94
CA VAL A 24 2.69 14.54 0.55
C VAL A 24 1.72 14.51 1.75
N LEU A 25 2.18 14.06 2.92
CA LEU A 25 1.34 14.00 4.12
C LEU A 25 1.03 15.39 4.71
N GLN A 26 1.82 16.42 4.42
CA GLN A 26 1.55 17.80 4.87
C GLN A 26 0.29 18.38 4.24
N ASP A 27 -0.09 17.92 3.04
CA ASP A 27 -1.29 18.37 2.34
C ASP A 27 -2.58 17.69 2.85
N LEU A 28 -2.45 16.67 3.70
CA LEU A 28 -3.59 15.96 4.29
C LEU A 28 -3.93 16.56 5.66
N GLU A 29 -5.15 17.08 5.79
CA GLU A 29 -5.65 17.68 7.04
C GLU A 29 -5.59 16.71 8.23
N VAL A 30 -5.91 15.43 7.98
CA VAL A 30 -5.84 14.37 8.99
C VAL A 30 -5.29 13.10 8.35
N TRP A 31 -4.25 12.53 8.95
CA TRP A 31 -3.70 11.24 8.55
C TRP A 31 -3.15 10.47 9.74
N ASN A 32 -3.01 9.16 9.59
CA ASN A 32 -2.37 8.29 10.58
C ASN A 32 -1.60 7.18 9.87
N LEU A 33 -0.40 6.86 10.36
CA LEU A 33 0.43 5.76 9.88
C LEU A 33 0.50 4.67 10.95
N GLN A 34 0.13 3.45 10.59
CA GLN A 34 0.06 2.32 11.51
C GLN A 34 0.78 1.10 10.97
N VAL A 35 1.40 0.34 11.86
CA VAL A 35 1.92 -0.99 11.55
C VAL A 35 0.79 -1.99 11.73
N VAL A 36 0.45 -2.70 10.67
CA VAL A 36 -0.61 -3.72 10.66
C VAL A 36 -0.04 -5.09 10.34
N VAL A 37 -0.77 -6.15 10.70
CA VAL A 37 -0.37 -7.53 10.40
C VAL A 37 -0.46 -7.77 8.90
N ARG A 38 0.55 -8.42 8.32
CA ARG A 38 0.65 -8.67 6.86
C ARG A 38 -0.62 -9.27 6.25
N GLY A 39 -1.33 -10.16 6.96
CA GLY A 39 -2.57 -10.77 6.49
C GLY A 39 -3.69 -9.77 6.20
N SER A 40 -3.71 -8.62 6.89
CA SER A 40 -4.69 -7.54 6.65
C SER A 40 -4.41 -6.72 5.38
N LEU A 41 -3.22 -6.86 4.79
CA LEU A 41 -2.77 -6.12 3.61
C LEU A 41 -2.74 -7.01 2.35
N ARG A 42 -3.57 -8.06 2.30
CA ARG A 42 -3.56 -9.05 1.22
C ARG A 42 -3.70 -8.41 -0.16
N GLY A 43 -4.55 -7.41 -0.29
CA GLY A 43 -4.73 -6.68 -1.54
C GLY A 43 -3.50 -5.91 -2.02
N VAL A 44 -2.88 -5.16 -1.11
CA VAL A 44 -1.61 -4.46 -1.38
C VAL A 44 -0.52 -5.45 -1.76
N TYR A 45 -0.47 -6.60 -1.09
CA TYR A 45 0.46 -7.66 -1.42
C TYR A 45 0.27 -8.17 -2.85
N PHE A 46 -0.97 -8.43 -3.29
CA PHE A 46 -1.23 -8.88 -4.67
C PHE A 46 -0.85 -7.84 -5.71
N ILE A 47 -1.12 -6.55 -5.46
CA ILE A 47 -0.69 -5.46 -6.35
C ILE A 47 0.84 -5.44 -6.46
N ALA A 48 1.55 -5.55 -5.34
CA ALA A 48 3.01 -5.60 -5.37
C ALA A 48 3.53 -6.83 -6.12
N GLN A 49 2.90 -8.00 -5.97
CA GLN A 49 3.31 -9.21 -6.68
C GLN A 49 3.01 -9.13 -8.18
N SER A 50 1.91 -8.50 -8.59
CA SER A 50 1.58 -8.38 -10.02
C SER A 50 2.60 -7.50 -10.76
N VAL A 51 3.06 -6.43 -10.11
CA VAL A 51 4.12 -5.57 -10.64
C VAL A 51 5.45 -6.35 -10.72
N ASN A 52 5.88 -6.95 -9.60
CA ASN A 52 7.20 -7.57 -9.51
C ASN A 52 7.34 -8.85 -10.34
N ASN A 53 6.30 -9.68 -10.42
CA ASN A 53 6.38 -11.02 -11.02
C ASN A 53 5.70 -11.13 -12.38
N LEU A 54 4.69 -10.29 -12.65
CA LEU A 54 3.88 -10.37 -13.87
C LEU A 54 4.13 -9.20 -14.83
N GLY A 55 4.95 -8.23 -14.44
CA GLY A 55 5.30 -7.09 -15.28
C GLY A 55 4.15 -6.10 -15.48
N PHE A 56 3.17 -6.08 -14.59
CA PHE A 56 2.01 -5.18 -14.70
C PHE A 56 2.28 -3.78 -14.13
N TRP A 57 3.33 -3.12 -14.62
CA TRP A 57 3.88 -1.84 -14.11
C TRP A 57 2.90 -0.66 -14.12
N GLN A 58 1.82 -0.71 -14.89
CA GLN A 58 0.82 0.37 -15.02
C GLN A 58 -0.53 0.07 -14.34
N SER A 59 -0.60 -0.96 -13.50
CA SER A 59 -1.84 -1.35 -12.80
C SER A 59 -2.41 -0.32 -11.82
N TYR A 60 -1.80 0.85 -11.68
CA TYR A 60 -2.23 1.86 -10.72
C TYR A 60 -2.40 3.26 -11.34
N VAL A 61 -2.28 3.38 -12.68
CA VAL A 61 -2.50 4.67 -13.34
C VAL A 61 -4.00 4.98 -13.31
N ALA A 62 -4.33 6.03 -12.55
CA ALA A 62 -5.62 6.28 -11.92
C ALA A 62 -6.78 6.56 -12.89
N ALA A 63 -7.83 5.76 -12.72
CA ALA A 63 -9.24 6.09 -12.93
C ALA A 63 -10.14 5.13 -12.10
N ASP A 64 -9.70 3.87 -11.96
CA ASP A 64 -10.35 2.81 -11.20
C ASP A 64 -9.33 1.71 -10.84
N HIS A 65 -9.67 0.74 -9.97
CA HIS A 65 -8.82 -0.41 -9.72
C HIS A 65 -8.79 -1.34 -10.96
N PRO A 66 -7.66 -2.00 -11.27
CA PRO A 66 -7.62 -2.94 -12.39
C PRO A 66 -8.65 -4.05 -12.24
N ARG A 67 -9.45 -4.28 -13.28
CA ARG A 67 -10.47 -5.34 -13.28
C ARG A 67 -9.93 -6.74 -13.00
N TRP A 68 -8.64 -6.99 -13.25
CA TRP A 68 -8.02 -8.27 -12.89
C TRP A 68 -7.92 -8.48 -11.37
N LEU A 69 -7.93 -7.42 -10.55
CA LEU A 69 -8.03 -7.51 -9.10
C LEU A 69 -9.40 -8.06 -8.67
N ASP A 70 -10.47 -7.79 -9.41
CA ASP A 70 -11.79 -8.35 -9.10
C ASP A 70 -11.71 -9.87 -9.02
N LEU A 71 -11.02 -10.52 -9.97
CA LEU A 71 -10.85 -11.97 -9.98
C LEU A 71 -10.09 -12.51 -8.76
N LEU A 72 -9.27 -11.69 -8.10
CA LEU A 72 -8.54 -12.07 -6.88
C LEU A 72 -9.34 -11.82 -5.60
N PHE A 73 -10.32 -10.92 -5.63
CA PHE A 73 -11.17 -10.58 -4.48
C PHE A 73 -12.61 -11.08 -4.58
N VAL A 74 -13.02 -11.69 -5.71
CA VAL A 74 -14.35 -12.27 -5.92
C VAL A 74 -14.71 -13.27 -4.81
N ASP A 75 -13.73 -14.02 -4.30
CA ASP A 75 -13.93 -14.97 -3.21
C ASP A 75 -14.04 -14.32 -1.81
N GLU A 76 -13.68 -13.03 -1.66
CA GLU A 76 -13.78 -12.32 -0.38
C GLU A 76 -15.19 -11.74 -0.13
N ARG A 77 -16.07 -11.74 -1.14
CA ARG A 77 -17.47 -11.28 -1.01
C ARG A 77 -18.44 -12.35 -0.52
N ALA A 78 -17.98 -13.56 -0.20
CA ALA A 78 -18.81 -14.50 0.53
C ALA A 78 -18.78 -14.12 2.02
N PRO A 79 -19.87 -13.62 2.62
CA PRO A 79 -19.99 -13.75 4.07
C PRO A 79 -19.88 -15.25 4.34
N SER A 80 -18.87 -15.64 5.13
CA SER A 80 -18.80 -16.94 5.77
C SER A 80 -20.12 -17.14 6.50
N SER A 81 -21.05 -17.79 5.81
CA SER A 81 -22.34 -18.20 6.33
C SER A 81 -22.10 -19.55 6.96
N LEU A 82 -21.52 -19.56 8.17
CA LEU A 82 -21.51 -20.70 9.10
C LEU A 82 -21.33 -20.16 10.53
#